data_AF-A0A4Q5APA5-F1
#
_entry.id   AF-A0A4Q5APA5-F1
#
_cell.length_a   1.000
_cell.length_b   1.000
_cell.length_c   1.000
_cell.angle_alpha   90.00
_cell.angle_beta   90.00
_cell.angle_gamma   90.00
#
_symmetry.space_group_name_H-M   'P 1'
#
loop_
_entity.id
_entity.type
_entity.pdbx_description
1 polymer ?
#
loop_
_entity_poly.entity_id
_entity_poly.type
_entity_poly.pdbx_seq_one_letter_code
_entity_poly.pdbx_strand_id
1 'polypeptide(L)'
;MSNPSKAKGTRFETAVCDYLRWALDDERIQRLTLHGAKDIGDIGNVYFHGQPVVLECKATRTPNWRKHWTECEIEMGNRDTELGWVIRKQPGLGIDTRNKVGAHLAYTRKQTYFQMTDMLENPQLANQFDNTSTRIPRNPLLIGLTLQQLATLLNNGLELGPDKDMT
;
A
#
# COMPACT_ATOMS: atom_id res chain seq x y z
N MET A 1 13.97 23.27 -13.68
CA MET A 1 12.66 22.63 -14.01
C MET A 1 12.67 21.21 -13.46
N SER A 2 11.69 20.81 -12.66
CA SER A 2 11.58 19.43 -12.15
C SER A 2 11.14 18.48 -13.27
N ASN A 3 11.69 17.27 -13.30
CA ASN A 3 11.26 16.24 -14.25
C ASN A 3 9.78 15.89 -13.98
N PRO A 4 8.86 16.04 -14.94
CA PRO A 4 7.42 15.82 -14.72
C PRO A 4 7.09 14.43 -14.19
N SER A 5 7.88 13.41 -14.52
CA SER A 5 7.69 12.05 -13.99
C SER A 5 8.02 11.96 -12.50
N LYS A 6 9.08 12.66 -12.05
CA LYS A 6 9.43 12.75 -10.63
C LYS A 6 8.34 13.49 -9.85
N ALA A 7 7.83 14.60 -10.40
CA ALA A 7 6.74 15.34 -9.78
C ALA A 7 5.44 14.52 -9.64
N LYS A 8 5.13 13.66 -10.62
CA LYS A 8 3.99 12.72 -10.55
C LYS A 8 4.17 11.65 -9.47
N GLY A 9 5.37 11.08 -9.35
CA GLY A 9 5.70 10.13 -8.27
C GLY A 9 5.52 10.77 -6.91
N THR A 10 6.20 11.90 -6.68
CA THR A 10 6.12 12.66 -5.43
C THR A 10 4.68 13.03 -5.03
N ARG A 11 3.85 13.48 -5.98
CA ARG A 11 2.43 13.77 -5.69
C ARG A 11 1.64 12.53 -5.30
N PHE A 12 1.92 11.39 -5.92
CA PHE A 12 1.24 10.15 -5.63
C PHE A 12 1.66 9.60 -4.25
N GLU A 13 2.96 9.58 -3.96
CA GLU A 13 3.48 9.23 -2.63
C GLU A 13 2.87 10.13 -1.54
N THR A 14 2.74 11.44 -1.77
CA THR A 14 2.08 12.35 -0.82
C THR A 14 0.62 11.97 -0.59
N ALA A 15 -0.14 11.76 -1.66
CA ALA A 15 -1.54 11.37 -1.52
C ALA A 15 -1.73 10.04 -0.77
N VAL A 16 -0.85 9.05 -1.02
CA VAL A 16 -0.87 7.76 -0.31
C VAL A 16 -0.50 7.94 1.16
N CYS A 17 0.55 8.72 1.47
CA CYS A 17 0.97 9.01 2.84
C CYS A 17 -0.16 9.67 3.64
N ASP A 18 -0.76 10.73 3.09
CA ASP A 18 -1.82 11.49 3.76
C ASP A 18 -3.10 10.64 3.92
N TYR A 19 -3.39 9.78 2.93
CA TYR A 19 -4.48 8.80 3.04
C TYR A 19 -4.24 7.80 4.18
N LEU A 20 -3.03 7.24 4.30
CA LEU A 20 -2.71 6.26 5.34
C LEU A 20 -2.65 6.88 6.73
N ARG A 21 -2.15 8.11 6.88
CA ARG A 21 -2.24 8.87 8.15
C ARG A 21 -3.68 8.96 8.63
N TRP A 22 -4.57 9.43 7.75
CA TRP A 22 -5.99 9.50 8.07
C TRP A 22 -6.58 8.12 8.33
N ALA A 23 -6.37 7.14 7.44
CA ALA A 23 -7.03 5.85 7.50
C ALA A 23 -6.66 5.04 8.75
N LEU A 24 -5.41 5.16 9.20
CA LEU A 24 -4.89 4.47 10.38
C LEU A 24 -4.86 5.36 11.63
N ASP A 25 -5.38 6.59 11.55
CA ASP A 25 -5.31 7.61 12.60
C ASP A 25 -3.91 7.74 13.23
N ASP A 26 -2.88 7.74 12.37
CA ASP A 26 -1.48 7.73 12.80
C ASP A 26 -0.64 8.80 12.08
N GLU A 27 -0.49 9.95 12.74
CA GLU A 27 0.31 11.09 12.27
C GLU A 27 1.82 10.79 12.16
N ARG A 28 2.31 9.68 12.74
CA ARG A 28 3.73 9.30 12.66
C ARG A 28 4.08 8.73 11.29
N ILE A 29 3.09 8.25 10.51
CA ILE A 29 3.30 7.81 9.13
C ILE A 29 3.90 8.96 8.34
N GLN A 30 4.90 8.70 7.50
CA GLN A 30 5.58 9.75 6.75
C GLN A 30 6.13 9.22 5.43
N ARG A 31 6.27 10.11 4.45
CA ARG A 31 7.08 9.81 3.27
C ARG A 31 8.53 9.69 3.68
N LEU A 32 9.15 8.61 3.26
CA LEU A 32 10.58 8.48 3.36
C LEU A 32 11.23 9.24 2.22
N THR A 33 12.28 9.94 2.56
CA THR A 33 13.26 10.41 1.59
C THR A 33 14.48 9.52 1.75
N LEU A 34 15.30 9.38 0.71
CA LEU A 34 16.56 8.62 0.79
C LEU A 34 17.43 9.16 1.96
N HIS A 35 17.31 8.55 3.14
CA HIS A 35 18.13 8.84 4.31
C HIS A 35 19.01 7.62 4.55
N GLY A 36 20.26 7.70 4.09
CA GLY A 36 21.24 6.63 4.18
C GLY A 36 21.46 5.88 2.86
N ALA A 37 22.17 4.76 2.94
CA ALA A 37 22.67 4.01 1.78
C ALA A 37 21.68 2.97 1.22
N LYS A 38 20.55 2.73 1.90
CA LYS A 38 19.60 1.67 1.53
C LYS A 38 18.19 2.21 1.45
N ASP A 39 17.51 1.85 0.37
CA ASP A 39 16.09 2.10 0.18
C ASP A 39 15.28 1.10 1.03
N ILE A 40 14.28 1.60 1.74
CA ILE A 40 13.39 0.82 2.63
C ILE A 40 11.91 1.08 2.30
N GLY A 41 11.64 1.64 1.11
CA GLY A 41 10.32 1.99 0.61
C GLY A 41 9.99 3.48 0.70
N ASP A 42 8.87 3.85 0.09
CA ASP A 42 8.42 5.24 -0.06
C ASP A 42 7.67 5.78 1.18
N ILE A 43 6.94 4.92 1.90
CA ILE A 43 6.14 5.30 3.07
C ILE A 43 6.63 4.56 4.31
N GLY A 44 6.98 5.31 5.34
CA GLY A 44 7.54 4.81 6.60
C GLY A 44 6.56 4.87 7.76
N ASN A 45 6.97 4.25 8.86
CA ASN A 45 6.20 4.11 10.10
C ASN A 45 4.86 3.38 9.96
N VAL A 46 4.74 2.48 8.98
CA VAL A 46 3.60 1.57 8.86
C VAL A 46 3.97 0.22 9.44
N TYR A 47 3.10 -0.31 10.29
CA TYR A 47 3.30 -1.57 11.00
C TYR A 47 2.03 -2.42 10.96
N PHE A 48 2.20 -3.74 10.99
CA PHE A 48 1.13 -4.71 11.15
C PHE A 48 1.52 -5.68 12.28
N HIS A 49 0.74 -5.71 13.37
CA HIS A 49 1.07 -6.46 14.60
C HIS A 49 2.52 -6.25 15.09
N GLY A 50 3.01 -5.00 15.02
CA GLY A 50 4.37 -4.62 15.43
C GLY A 50 5.47 -4.93 14.41
N GLN A 51 5.17 -5.63 13.32
CA GLN A 51 6.13 -5.88 12.24
C GLN A 51 6.13 -4.71 11.23
N PRO A 52 7.29 -4.22 10.77
CA PRO A 52 7.35 -3.18 9.76
C PRO A 52 6.73 -3.61 8.44
N VAL A 53 6.01 -2.72 7.78
CA VAL A 53 5.48 -2.96 6.42
C VAL A 53 6.17 -2.04 5.43
N VAL A 54 6.81 -2.61 4.42
CA VAL A 54 7.39 -1.86 3.29
C VAL A 54 6.28 -1.48 2.32
N LEU A 55 6.19 -0.19 1.99
CA LEU A 55 5.21 0.33 1.04
C LEU A 55 5.92 1.09 -0.08
N GLU A 56 5.77 0.60 -1.30
CA GLU A 56 6.43 1.14 -2.48
C GLU A 56 5.43 1.70 -3.49
N CYS A 57 5.55 2.97 -3.87
CA CYS A 57 4.57 3.69 -4.69
C CYS A 57 4.99 3.77 -6.17
N LYS A 58 4.11 3.33 -7.08
CA LYS A 58 4.38 3.37 -8.53
C LYS A 58 3.33 4.18 -9.28
N ALA A 59 3.73 5.35 -9.75
CA ALA A 59 2.93 6.24 -10.61
C ALA A 59 3.21 6.05 -12.11
N THR A 60 3.32 4.80 -12.58
CA THR A 60 3.64 4.46 -13.98
C THR A 60 2.40 4.12 -14.81
N ARG A 61 2.34 4.62 -16.05
CA ARG A 61 1.21 4.38 -16.96
C ARG A 61 1.09 2.90 -17.32
N THR A 62 2.20 2.27 -17.71
CA THR A 62 2.26 0.85 -18.04
C THR A 62 2.69 0.05 -16.82
N PRO A 63 1.95 -1.00 -16.41
CA PRO A 63 2.35 -1.82 -15.28
C PRO A 63 3.62 -2.62 -15.58
N ASN A 64 4.51 -2.73 -14.60
CA ASN A 64 5.66 -3.64 -14.61
C ASN A 64 5.71 -4.42 -13.30
N TRP A 65 4.74 -5.34 -13.13
CA TRP A 65 4.47 -6.04 -11.88
C TRP A 65 5.69 -6.74 -11.29
N ARG A 66 6.40 -7.53 -12.10
CA ARG A 66 7.57 -8.29 -11.64
C ARG A 66 8.70 -7.37 -11.22
N LYS A 67 9.03 -6.35 -12.01
CA LYS A 67 10.11 -5.42 -11.69
C LYS A 67 9.82 -4.68 -10.39
N HIS A 68 8.64 -4.11 -10.26
CA HIS A 68 8.25 -3.34 -9.08
C HIS A 68 8.13 -4.21 -7.83
N TRP A 69 7.69 -5.47 -7.97
CA TRP A 69 7.74 -6.41 -6.86
C TRP A 69 9.16 -6.76 -6.44
N THR A 70 10.08 -6.97 -7.39
CA THR A 70 11.51 -7.23 -7.07
C THR A 70 12.18 -6.02 -6.40
N GLU A 71 11.80 -4.79 -6.76
CA GLU A 71 12.24 -3.57 -6.05
C GLU A 71 11.76 -3.62 -4.58
N CYS A 72 10.47 -3.88 -4.36
CA CYS A 72 9.89 -4.03 -3.02
C CYS A 72 10.54 -5.18 -2.21
N GLU A 73 10.86 -6.32 -2.82
CA GLU A 73 11.56 -7.44 -2.15
C GLU A 73 12.95 -7.03 -1.64
N ILE A 74 13.66 -6.16 -2.37
CA ILE A 74 14.98 -5.64 -1.95
C ILE A 74 14.81 -4.70 -0.75
N GLU A 75 13.82 -3.82 -0.78
CA GLU A 75 13.51 -2.90 0.31
C GLU A 75 13.06 -3.64 1.58
N MET A 76 12.26 -4.70 1.43
CA MET A 76 11.91 -5.63 2.51
C MET A 76 13.15 -6.25 3.15
N GLY A 77 14.11 -6.72 2.35
CA GLY A 77 15.39 -7.22 2.84
C GLY A 77 16.24 -6.14 3.54
N ASN A 78 16.17 -4.89 3.08
CA ASN A 78 16.85 -3.77 3.74
C ASN A 78 16.18 -3.36 5.06
N ARG A 79 14.87 -3.58 5.18
CA ARG A 79 14.06 -3.21 6.35
C ARG A 79 13.91 -4.35 7.37
N ASP A 80 14.38 -5.54 7.03
CA ASP A 80 14.29 -6.78 7.82
C ASP A 80 12.84 -7.17 8.11
N THR A 81 12.03 -7.29 7.06
CA THR A 81 10.61 -7.68 7.15
C THR A 81 10.18 -8.54 5.96
N GLU A 82 9.15 -9.37 6.17
CA GLU A 82 8.47 -10.16 5.13
C GLU A 82 7.16 -9.51 4.64
N LEU A 83 6.81 -8.35 5.21
CA LEU A 83 5.60 -7.63 4.88
C LEU A 83 5.91 -6.47 3.92
N GLY A 84 5.48 -6.61 2.66
CA GLY A 84 5.67 -5.58 1.65
C GLY A 84 4.52 -5.49 0.66
N TRP A 85 4.22 -4.27 0.21
CA TRP A 85 3.17 -3.98 -0.75
C TRP A 85 3.61 -2.93 -1.75
N VAL A 86 3.26 -3.14 -3.02
CA VAL A 86 3.39 -2.11 -4.05
C VAL A 86 2.05 -1.45 -4.28
N ILE A 87 2.00 -0.13 -4.11
CA ILE A 87 0.83 0.70 -4.35
C ILE A 87 0.97 1.32 -5.73
N ARG A 88 0.14 0.88 -6.68
CA ARG A 88 0.16 1.35 -8.07
C ARG A 88 -0.98 2.32 -8.34
N LYS A 89 -0.60 3.49 -8.85
CA LYS A 89 -1.56 4.44 -9.40
C LYS A 89 -2.28 3.84 -10.62
N GLN A 90 -3.60 3.74 -10.53
CA GLN A 90 -4.44 3.29 -11.64
C GLN A 90 -4.63 4.43 -12.68
N PRO A 91 -4.50 4.14 -13.99
CA PRO A 91 -4.83 5.08 -15.05
C PRO A 91 -6.30 5.54 -14.95
N GLY A 92 -6.56 6.82 -15.24
CA GLY A 92 -7.92 7.39 -15.20
C GLY A 92 -8.46 7.71 -13.80
N LEU A 93 -7.85 7.18 -12.74
CA LEU A 93 -8.24 7.46 -11.36
C LEU A 93 -7.46 8.64 -10.77
N GLY A 94 -8.19 9.61 -10.22
CA GLY A 94 -7.64 10.82 -9.57
C GLY A 94 -7.03 10.53 -8.20
N ILE A 95 -6.39 11.54 -7.61
CA ILE A 95 -5.81 11.51 -6.26
C ILE A 95 -6.28 12.69 -5.40
N ASP A 96 -7.38 13.33 -5.84
CA ASP A 96 -7.94 14.56 -5.30
C ASP A 96 -8.94 14.33 -4.16
N THR A 97 -9.39 13.09 -3.95
CA THR A 97 -10.28 12.71 -2.84
C THR A 97 -9.85 11.40 -2.21
N ARG A 98 -10.16 11.20 -0.93
CA ARG A 98 -9.82 9.97 -0.19
C ARG A 98 -10.38 8.72 -0.86
N ASN A 99 -11.63 8.76 -1.33
CA ASN A 99 -12.26 7.64 -2.05
C ASN A 99 -11.48 7.27 -3.32
N LYS A 100 -10.99 8.26 -4.07
CA LYS A 100 -10.20 8.01 -5.28
C LYS A 100 -8.81 7.48 -4.94
N VAL A 101 -8.16 8.00 -3.90
CA VAL A 101 -6.85 7.50 -3.43
C VAL A 101 -6.96 6.05 -2.95
N GLY A 102 -7.96 5.75 -2.11
CA GLY A 102 -8.24 4.40 -1.59
C GLY A 102 -8.58 3.38 -2.68
N ALA A 103 -9.11 3.81 -3.83
CA ALA A 103 -9.43 2.92 -4.96
C ALA A 103 -8.21 2.55 -5.83
N HIS A 104 -7.01 3.07 -5.56
CA HIS A 104 -5.80 2.61 -6.24
C HIS A 104 -5.44 1.17 -5.86
N LEU A 105 -4.68 0.49 -6.72
CA LEU A 105 -4.34 -0.92 -6.52
C LEU A 105 -3.14 -1.04 -5.60
N ALA A 106 -3.26 -1.78 -4.52
CA ALA A 106 -2.15 -2.32 -3.75
C ALA A 106 -1.96 -3.79 -4.12
N TYR A 107 -0.74 -4.28 -4.28
CA TYR A 107 -0.51 -5.70 -4.53
C TYR A 107 0.73 -6.22 -3.81
N THR A 108 0.69 -7.51 -3.48
CA THR A 108 1.75 -8.21 -2.75
C THR A 108 1.85 -9.68 -3.21
N ARG A 109 2.76 -10.46 -2.61
CA ARG A 109 2.77 -11.92 -2.74
C ARG A 109 1.61 -12.54 -1.99
N LYS A 110 1.07 -13.61 -2.55
CA LYS A 110 0.05 -14.43 -1.89
C LYS A 110 0.47 -14.90 -0.49
N GLN A 111 1.74 -15.26 -0.31
CA GLN A 111 2.25 -15.65 1.01
C GLN A 111 2.11 -14.53 2.04
N THR A 112 2.59 -13.32 1.73
CA THR A 112 2.43 -12.13 2.59
C THR A 112 0.96 -11.82 2.84
N TYR A 113 0.12 -11.88 1.79
CA TYR A 113 -1.32 -11.67 1.93
C TYR A 113 -1.95 -12.67 2.92
N PHE A 114 -1.74 -13.98 2.72
CA PHE A 114 -2.31 -15.01 3.61
C PHE A 114 -1.78 -14.88 5.03
N GLN A 115 -0.47 -14.65 5.19
CA GLN A 115 0.12 -14.38 6.50
C GLN A 115 -0.56 -13.22 7.23
N MET A 116 -0.88 -12.13 6.52
CA MET A 116 -1.57 -10.99 7.13
C MET A 116 -3.04 -11.28 7.41
N THR A 117 -3.77 -11.92 6.48
CA THR A 117 -5.19 -12.21 6.68
C THR A 117 -5.46 -13.27 7.73
N ASP A 118 -4.55 -14.23 7.92
CA ASP A 118 -4.65 -15.26 8.96
C ASP A 118 -4.51 -14.67 10.38
N MET A 119 -3.95 -13.46 10.50
CA MET A 119 -3.83 -12.72 11.76
C MET A 119 -5.05 -11.84 12.07
N LEU A 120 -6.01 -11.72 11.14
CA LEU A 120 -7.23 -10.95 11.38
C LEU A 120 -8.10 -11.64 12.43
N GLU A 121 -8.62 -10.84 13.37
CA GLU A 121 -9.58 -11.33 14.36
C GLU A 121 -10.95 -11.68 13.74
N ASN A 122 -11.24 -11.13 12.55
CA ASN A 122 -12.51 -11.31 11.83
C ASN A 122 -12.32 -12.15 10.54
N PRO A 123 -12.61 -13.47 10.57
CA PRO A 123 -12.45 -14.35 9.41
C PRO A 123 -13.37 -14.00 8.23
N GLN A 124 -14.51 -13.35 8.47
CA GLN A 124 -15.42 -12.94 7.39
C GLN A 124 -14.80 -11.85 6.51
N LEU A 125 -13.94 -11.01 7.09
CA LEU A 125 -13.23 -9.97 6.35
C LEU A 125 -12.22 -10.56 5.36
N ALA A 126 -11.47 -11.59 5.76
CA ALA A 126 -10.56 -12.29 4.86
C ALA A 126 -11.30 -12.87 3.64
N ASN A 127 -12.45 -13.51 3.86
CA ASN A 127 -13.31 -14.00 2.78
C ASN A 127 -13.80 -12.88 1.84
N GLN A 128 -14.12 -11.71 2.39
CA GLN A 128 -14.51 -10.56 1.57
C GLN A 128 -13.34 -10.09 0.68
N PHE A 129 -12.12 -10.02 1.22
CA PHE A 129 -10.93 -9.68 0.46
C PHE A 129 -10.66 -10.71 -0.64
N ASP A 130 -10.75 -12.01 -0.35
CA ASP A 130 -10.56 -13.06 -1.35
C ASP A 130 -11.51 -12.89 -2.54
N ASN A 131 -12.80 -12.66 -2.25
CA ASN A 131 -13.86 -12.50 -3.26
C ASN A 131 -13.73 -11.23 -4.11
N THR A 132 -13.05 -10.21 -3.59
CA THR A 132 -12.89 -8.90 -4.26
C THR A 132 -11.46 -8.66 -4.73
N SER A 133 -10.56 -9.62 -4.50
CA SER A 133 -9.15 -9.52 -4.86
C SER A 133 -8.95 -9.42 -6.37
N THR A 134 -7.99 -8.58 -6.76
CA THR A 134 -7.57 -8.41 -8.14
C THR A 134 -6.50 -9.44 -8.49
N ARG A 135 -6.73 -10.23 -9.53
CA ARG A 135 -5.69 -11.10 -10.11
C ARG A 135 -4.70 -10.25 -10.90
N ILE A 136 -3.40 -10.43 -10.63
CA ILE A 136 -2.35 -9.73 -11.36
C ILE A 136 -2.02 -10.49 -12.67
N PRO A 137 -2.18 -9.85 -13.86
CA PRO A 137 -1.99 -10.53 -15.14
C PRO A 137 -0.60 -11.16 -15.27
N ARG A 138 -0.55 -12.43 -15.68
CA ARG A 138 0.69 -13.22 -15.87
C ARG A 138 1.60 -13.34 -14.63
N ASN A 139 1.09 -13.03 -13.44
CA ASN A 139 1.84 -13.11 -12.17
C ASN A 139 0.98 -13.85 -11.12
N PRO A 140 0.85 -15.18 -11.19
CA PRO A 140 -0.10 -15.96 -10.38
C PRO A 140 0.23 -15.99 -8.88
N LEU A 141 1.45 -15.59 -8.52
CA LEU A 141 1.92 -15.50 -7.13
C LEU A 141 1.66 -14.13 -6.51
N LEU A 142 1.21 -13.14 -7.29
CA LEU A 142 0.81 -11.82 -6.81
C LEU A 142 -0.71 -11.75 -6.68
N ILE A 143 -1.16 -11.00 -5.69
CA ILE A 143 -2.57 -10.72 -5.41
C ILE A 143 -2.73 -9.22 -5.16
N GLY A 144 -3.82 -8.65 -5.66
CA GLY A 144 -4.13 -7.24 -5.52
C GLY A 144 -5.36 -6.99 -4.65
N LEU A 145 -5.32 -5.89 -3.92
CA LEU A 145 -6.42 -5.27 -3.19
C LEU A 145 -6.52 -3.80 -3.60
N THR A 146 -7.59 -3.10 -3.21
CA THR A 146 -7.55 -1.64 -3.20
C THR A 146 -6.68 -1.14 -2.04
N LEU A 147 -6.17 0.09 -2.12
CA LEU A 147 -5.46 0.73 -1.02
C LEU A 147 -6.35 0.86 0.23
N GLN A 148 -7.67 1.04 0.04
CA GLN A 148 -8.65 1.00 1.12
C GLN A 148 -8.69 -0.37 1.81
N GLN A 149 -8.73 -1.46 1.05
CA GLN A 149 -8.72 -2.82 1.61
C GLN A 149 -7.40 -3.12 2.33
N LEU A 150 -6.27 -2.67 1.77
CA LEU A 150 -4.98 -2.74 2.47
C LEU A 150 -5.02 -1.94 3.77
N ALA A 151 -5.55 -0.71 3.77
CA ALA A 151 -5.67 0.08 4.98
C ALA A 151 -6.58 -0.61 6.01
N THR A 152 -7.70 -1.20 5.59
CA THR A 152 -8.57 -2.00 6.47
C THR A 152 -7.84 -3.20 7.04
N LEU A 153 -7.04 -3.91 6.24
CA LEU A 153 -6.18 -5.00 6.71
C LEU A 153 -5.16 -4.50 7.75
N LEU A 154 -4.45 -3.42 7.45
CA LEU A 154 -3.46 -2.80 8.36
C LEU A 154 -4.10 -2.34 9.68
N ASN A 155 -5.36 -1.92 9.64
CA ASN A 155 -6.14 -1.52 10.81
C ASN A 155 -6.86 -2.68 11.51
N ASN A 156 -6.45 -3.93 11.28
CA ASN A 156 -7.06 -5.14 11.85
C ASN A 156 -8.58 -5.26 11.60
N GLY A 157 -9.05 -4.77 10.46
CA GLY A 157 -10.46 -4.77 10.08
C GLY A 157 -11.32 -3.69 10.73
N LEU A 158 -10.73 -2.80 11.53
CA LEU A 158 -11.43 -1.68 12.16
C LEU A 158 -11.75 -0.58 11.14
N GLU A 159 -12.73 0.27 11.50
CA GLU A 159 -13.12 1.44 10.70
C GLU A 159 -11.92 2.35 10.44
N LEU A 160 -11.85 2.89 9.22
CA LEU A 160 -10.74 3.76 8.81
C LEU A 160 -11.02 5.21 9.19
N GLY A 161 -10.02 5.83 9.83
CA GLY A 161 -9.99 7.23 10.19
C GLY A 161 -11.05 7.71 11.19
N PRO A 162 -10.81 8.89 11.80
CA PRO A 162 -11.64 9.40 12.89
C PRO A 162 -12.95 10.05 12.44
N ASP A 163 -13.19 10.20 11.13
CA ASP A 163 -14.39 10.86 10.59
C ASP A 163 -15.61 9.91 10.68
N LYS A 164 -16.12 9.73 11.90
CA LYS A 164 -17.51 9.36 12.15
C LYS A 164 -18.34 10.62 11.95
N ASP A 165 -19.25 10.57 10.98
CA ASP A 165 -20.30 11.57 10.77
C ASP A 165 -19.81 12.99 10.40
N MET A 166 -19.60 13.24 9.11
CA MET A 166 -19.99 14.54 8.55
C MET A 166 -21.45 14.43 8.12
N THR A 167 -22.32 14.95 8.97
CA THR A 167 -23.73 15.25 8.68
C THR A 167 -23.84 16.26 7.54
#